data_AF-A0A961J8M6-F1
#
_entry.id   AF-A0A961J8M6-F1
#
_cell.length_a   1.000
_cell.length_b   1.000
_cell.length_c   1.000
_cell.angle_alpha   90.00
_cell.angle_beta   90.00
_cell.angle_gamma   90.00
#
_symmetry.space_group_name_H-M   'P 1'
#
loop_
_entity.id
_entity.type
_entity.pdbx_description
1 polymer ?
#
loop_
_entity_poly.entity_id
_entity_poly.type
_entity_poly.pdbx_seq_one_letter_code
_entity_poly.pdbx_strand_id
1 'polypeptide(L)'
;MSLPGHNHPPDPLDTAAGIRLTDDFERFRQRDDVFTRAFWDEGVRTRQTDAFFASYRIDATPRKGEGFQQKDFALRNAAWLVSDVISNRTADEGRRQGFQAPIAADTPVAPVQVPVEDPERMAVEVKRIARFFGADLCGITGFDPRWIYATQVDTRDFS
;
A
#
# COMPACT_ATOMS: atom_id res chain seq x y z
N MET A 1 13.62 27.18 -4.01
CA MET A 1 13.25 25.75 -4.10
C MET A 1 11.73 25.67 -4.08
N SER A 2 11.09 25.32 -5.20
CA SER A 2 9.62 25.20 -5.26
C SER A 2 9.20 23.95 -4.49
N LEU A 3 8.26 24.09 -3.55
CA LEU A 3 7.71 22.98 -2.78
C LEU A 3 6.99 21.99 -3.73
N PRO A 4 7.13 20.67 -3.52
CA PRO A 4 6.52 19.65 -4.36
C PRO A 4 5.04 19.44 -4.01
N GLY A 5 4.20 20.43 -4.34
CA GLY A 5 2.73 20.34 -4.28
C GLY A 5 2.10 20.46 -5.67
N HIS A 6 2.48 21.50 -6.44
CA HIS A 6 1.81 21.90 -7.70
C HIS A 6 2.52 21.48 -9.01
N ASN A 7 3.53 20.60 -8.98
CA ASN A 7 4.59 20.62 -10.01
C ASN A 7 4.44 19.62 -11.17
N HIS A 8 3.35 18.85 -11.28
CA HIS A 8 3.18 17.94 -12.42
C HIS A 8 1.94 18.32 -13.25
N PRO A 9 2.12 18.60 -14.55
CA PRO A 9 1.00 18.98 -15.42
C PRO A 9 -0.01 17.83 -15.54
N PRO A 10 -1.26 18.13 -15.93
CA PRO A 10 -2.23 17.11 -16.33
C PRO A 10 -1.64 16.16 -17.38
N ASP A 11 -1.93 14.87 -17.26
CA ASP A 11 -1.55 13.88 -18.26
C ASP A 11 -2.58 13.91 -19.39
N PRO A 12 -2.17 13.89 -20.67
CA PRO A 12 -3.11 13.81 -21.79
C PRO A 12 -4.13 12.66 -21.69
N LEU A 13 -3.79 11.58 -20.99
CA LEU A 13 -4.65 10.42 -20.75
C LEU A 13 -5.67 10.63 -19.62
N ASP A 14 -5.58 11.70 -18.84
CA ASP A 14 -6.50 11.97 -17.70
C ASP A 14 -7.95 11.95 -18.14
N THR A 15 -8.26 12.60 -19.26
CA THR A 15 -9.63 12.67 -19.78
C THR A 15 -10.16 11.29 -20.14
N ALA A 16 -9.32 10.45 -20.77
CA ALA A 16 -9.68 9.08 -21.11
C ALA A 16 -9.85 8.19 -19.86
N ALA A 17 -9.09 8.47 -18.80
CA ALA A 17 -9.20 7.79 -17.51
C ALA A 17 -10.32 8.35 -16.60
N GLY A 18 -11.02 9.42 -17.03
CA GLY A 18 -12.03 10.09 -16.20
C GLY A 18 -11.45 10.88 -15.02
N ILE A 19 -10.15 11.14 -15.03
CA ILE A 19 -9.43 11.89 -14.00
C ILE A 19 -9.60 13.40 -14.28
N ARG A 20 -9.93 14.16 -13.25
CA ARG A 20 -9.97 15.63 -13.28
C ARG A 20 -9.20 16.15 -12.08
N LEU A 21 -8.15 16.91 -12.34
CA LEU A 21 -7.38 17.59 -11.31
C LEU A 21 -7.82 19.04 -11.22
N THR A 22 -7.78 19.59 -10.01
CA THR A 22 -7.97 21.02 -9.72
C THR A 22 -6.61 21.69 -9.58
N ASP A 23 -6.59 23.02 -9.59
CA ASP A 23 -5.37 23.79 -9.33
C ASP A 23 -4.82 23.56 -7.91
N ASP A 24 -5.71 23.19 -6.97
CA ASP A 24 -5.38 22.83 -5.59
C ASP A 24 -4.82 21.40 -5.42
N PHE A 25 -4.73 20.61 -6.49
CA PHE A 25 -4.25 19.24 -6.39
C PHE A 25 -2.78 19.21 -5.94
N GLU A 26 -2.50 18.38 -4.93
CA GLU A 26 -1.16 18.07 -4.46
C GLU A 26 -0.98 16.58 -4.23
N ARG A 27 0.27 16.12 -4.29
CA ARG A 27 0.60 14.73 -3.96
C ARG A 27 0.28 14.48 -2.48
N PHE A 28 -0.40 13.38 -2.21
CA PHE A 28 -0.85 13.05 -0.86
C PHE A 28 0.33 12.71 0.06
N ARG A 29 0.34 13.25 1.29
CA ARG A 29 1.29 12.82 2.33
C ARG A 29 0.75 11.56 2.98
N GLN A 30 1.50 10.46 2.95
CA GLN A 30 0.98 9.19 3.43
C GLN A 30 0.50 9.25 4.89
N ARG A 31 1.19 10.01 5.76
CA ARG A 31 0.77 10.20 7.16
C ARG A 31 -0.66 10.71 7.34
N ASP A 32 -1.23 11.34 6.32
CA ASP A 32 -2.59 11.88 6.34
C ASP A 32 -3.65 10.84 5.95
N ASP A 33 -3.26 9.61 5.61
CA ASP A 33 -4.22 8.52 5.42
C ASP A 33 -4.98 8.24 6.73
N VAL A 34 -6.22 7.78 6.62
CA VAL A 34 -7.08 7.61 7.82
C VAL A 34 -6.55 6.57 8.81
N PHE A 35 -5.84 5.54 8.33
CA PHE A 35 -5.27 4.52 9.19
C PHE A 35 -4.10 5.08 9.99
N THR A 36 -3.29 5.95 9.38
CA THR A 36 -2.18 6.61 10.06
C THR A 36 -2.63 7.77 10.95
N ARG A 37 -3.55 8.62 10.48
CA ARG A 37 -4.13 9.73 11.27
C ARG A 37 -4.75 9.27 12.58
N ALA A 38 -5.32 8.07 12.61
CA ALA A 38 -5.87 7.48 13.83
C ALA A 38 -4.86 7.33 14.99
N PHE A 39 -3.55 7.50 14.73
CA PHE A 39 -2.51 7.44 15.77
C PHE A 39 -2.02 8.81 16.25
N TRP A 40 -2.03 9.84 15.39
CA TRP A 40 -1.40 11.15 15.69
C TRP A 40 -2.35 12.36 15.60
N ASP A 41 -3.45 12.26 14.86
CA ASP A 41 -4.39 13.36 14.67
C ASP A 41 -5.49 13.30 15.72
N GLU A 42 -5.53 14.30 16.61
CA GLU A 42 -6.52 14.42 17.68
C GLU A 42 -7.97 14.50 17.17
N GLY A 43 -8.19 14.98 15.95
CA GLY A 43 -9.52 15.03 15.33
C GLY A 43 -10.02 13.68 14.82
N VAL A 44 -9.14 12.71 14.65
CA VAL A 44 -9.47 11.35 14.16
C VAL A 44 -9.35 10.32 15.27
N ARG A 45 -8.34 10.46 16.12
CA ARG A 45 -8.05 9.50 17.19
C ARG A 45 -9.11 9.57 18.27
N THR A 46 -9.84 8.48 18.41
CA THR A 46 -10.91 8.30 19.37
C THR A 46 -10.77 6.94 20.07
N ARG A 47 -11.59 6.71 21.11
CA ARG A 47 -11.67 5.39 21.75
C ARG A 47 -12.06 4.29 20.76
N GLN A 48 -12.86 4.63 19.74
CA GLN A 48 -13.33 3.71 18.71
C GLN A 48 -12.21 3.32 17.75
N THR A 49 -11.40 4.29 17.30
CA THR A 49 -10.25 3.99 16.43
C THR A 49 -9.19 3.20 17.20
N ASP A 50 -8.93 3.55 18.45
CA ASP A 50 -8.03 2.78 19.32
C ASP A 50 -8.53 1.32 19.48
N ALA A 51 -9.84 1.12 19.69
CA ALA A 51 -10.44 -0.21 19.80
C ALA A 51 -10.38 -1.01 18.49
N PHE A 52 -10.55 -0.36 17.33
CA PHE A 52 -10.41 -0.99 16.02
C PHE A 52 -9.00 -1.59 15.85
N PHE A 53 -7.94 -0.80 16.09
CA PHE A 53 -6.57 -1.31 15.98
C PHE A 53 -6.22 -2.35 17.06
N ALA A 54 -6.73 -2.18 18.28
CA ALA A 54 -6.59 -3.19 19.32
C ALA A 54 -7.20 -4.54 18.91
N SER A 55 -8.30 -4.56 18.15
CA SER A 55 -8.95 -5.80 17.68
C SER A 55 -8.12 -6.67 16.73
N TYR A 56 -7.05 -6.11 16.14
CA TYR A 56 -6.07 -6.87 15.36
C TYR A 56 -5.00 -7.54 16.23
N ARG A 57 -4.84 -7.10 17.48
CA ARG A 57 -3.84 -7.60 18.45
C ARG A 57 -4.44 -8.44 19.58
N ILE A 58 -5.77 -8.53 19.64
CA ILE A 58 -6.47 -9.31 20.67
C ILE A 58 -6.49 -10.78 20.27
N ASP A 59 -6.09 -11.64 21.21
CA ASP A 59 -6.24 -13.10 21.11
C ASP A 59 -7.70 -13.47 20.82
N ALA A 60 -7.89 -14.55 20.05
CA ALA A 60 -9.21 -15.04 19.72
C ALA A 60 -10.07 -15.08 20.99
N THR A 61 -11.18 -14.33 20.99
CA THR A 61 -12.18 -14.37 22.05
C THR A 61 -13.46 -15.00 21.47
N PRO A 62 -13.49 -16.35 21.29
CA PRO A 62 -14.63 -17.00 20.67
C PRO A 62 -15.89 -16.76 21.48
N ARG A 63 -17.01 -16.59 20.77
CA ARG A 63 -18.34 -16.51 21.37
C ARG A 63 -19.32 -17.32 20.54
N LYS A 64 -20.46 -17.68 21.14
CA LYS A 64 -21.56 -18.31 20.42
C LYS A 64 -22.18 -17.29 19.46
N GLY A 65 -21.68 -17.29 18.23
CA GLY A 65 -22.14 -16.50 17.08
C GLY A 65 -21.40 -16.95 15.83
N GLU A 66 -22.10 -17.03 14.70
CA GLU A 66 -21.47 -17.39 13.43
C GLU A 66 -20.39 -16.34 13.06
N GLY A 67 -19.24 -16.81 12.59
CA GLY A 67 -18.09 -15.95 12.27
C GLY A 67 -17.25 -15.51 13.49
N PHE A 68 -17.63 -15.94 14.71
CA PHE A 68 -16.89 -15.64 15.94
C PHE A 68 -16.49 -16.90 16.71
N GLN A 69 -16.44 -18.06 16.05
CA GLN A 69 -15.95 -19.29 16.66
C GLN A 69 -14.43 -19.40 16.54
N GLN A 70 -13.83 -20.31 17.32
CA GLN A 70 -12.39 -20.56 17.29
C GLN A 70 -11.86 -20.83 15.89
N LYS A 71 -12.57 -21.63 15.09
CA LYS A 71 -12.18 -21.95 13.71
C LYS A 71 -12.18 -20.72 12.78
N ASP A 72 -13.07 -19.77 13.03
CA ASP A 72 -13.20 -18.56 12.23
C ASP A 72 -12.02 -17.62 12.51
N PHE A 73 -11.66 -17.47 13.79
CA PHE A 73 -10.44 -16.76 14.18
C PHE A 73 -9.17 -17.46 13.69
N ALA A 74 -9.10 -18.79 13.74
CA ALA A 74 -7.96 -19.55 13.22
C ALA A 74 -7.79 -19.33 11.71
N LEU A 75 -8.89 -19.39 10.94
CA LEU A 75 -8.86 -19.13 9.50
C LEU A 75 -8.44 -17.68 9.20
N ARG A 76 -9.03 -16.71 9.90
CA ARG A 76 -8.63 -15.28 9.78
C ARG A 76 -7.14 -15.13 10.01
N ASN A 77 -6.63 -15.61 11.14
CA ASN A 77 -5.23 -15.41 11.50
C ASN A 77 -4.28 -16.11 10.52
N ALA A 78 -4.63 -17.32 10.05
CA ALA A 78 -3.86 -18.03 9.03
C ALA A 78 -3.79 -17.25 7.71
N ALA A 79 -4.89 -16.59 7.30
CA ALA A 79 -4.95 -15.81 6.07
C ALA A 79 -4.04 -14.56 6.09
N TRP A 80 -3.71 -14.02 7.27
CA TRP A 80 -2.83 -12.86 7.41
C TRP A 80 -1.33 -13.19 7.48
N LEU A 81 -0.96 -14.47 7.64
CA LEU A 81 0.41 -14.89 7.93
C LEU A 81 1.47 -14.29 6.99
N VAL A 82 1.29 -14.43 5.67
CA VAL A 82 2.29 -13.95 4.69
C VAL A 82 2.40 -12.42 4.74
N SER A 83 1.27 -11.73 4.82
CA SER A 83 1.21 -10.27 4.97
C SER A 83 1.93 -9.79 6.23
N ASP A 84 1.72 -10.48 7.35
CA ASP A 84 2.36 -10.13 8.62
C ASP A 84 3.87 -10.37 8.60
N VAL A 85 4.32 -11.48 8.00
CA VAL A 85 5.76 -11.74 7.82
C VAL A 85 6.43 -10.62 7.01
N ILE A 86 5.84 -10.23 5.87
CA ILE A 86 6.41 -9.18 5.01
C ILE A 86 6.36 -7.81 5.69
N SER A 87 5.25 -7.45 6.32
CA SER A 87 5.09 -6.14 6.94
C SER A 87 5.91 -5.96 8.23
N ASN A 88 6.20 -7.04 8.97
CA ASN A 88 6.93 -6.97 10.23
C ASN A 88 8.46 -6.99 10.09
N ARG A 89 9.01 -7.45 8.96
CA ARG A 89 10.47 -7.69 8.84
C ARG A 89 11.36 -6.44 8.99
N THR A 90 10.79 -5.24 8.84
CA THR A 90 11.48 -3.94 9.03
C THR A 90 10.61 -2.95 9.81
N ALA A 91 9.66 -3.46 10.61
CA ALA A 91 8.73 -2.60 11.34
C ALA A 91 9.42 -1.81 12.47
N ASP A 92 10.48 -2.37 13.05
CA ASP A 92 11.36 -1.71 14.03
C ASP A 92 12.15 -0.54 13.45
N GLU A 93 12.34 -0.52 12.13
CA GLU A 93 12.87 0.62 11.39
C GLU A 93 11.80 1.63 10.97
N GLY A 94 10.55 1.43 11.39
CA GLY A 94 9.40 2.26 11.01
C GLY A 94 8.78 1.90 9.67
N ARG A 95 9.27 0.86 8.99
CA ARG A 95 8.87 0.50 7.61
C ARG A 95 8.00 -0.75 7.59
N ARG A 96 6.67 -0.55 7.53
CA ARG A 96 5.66 -1.62 7.40
C ARG A 96 5.40 -1.93 5.92
N GLN A 97 6.18 -2.86 5.38
CA GLN A 97 6.20 -3.16 3.94
C GLN A 97 4.89 -3.76 3.42
N GLY A 98 4.43 -3.29 2.26
CA GLY A 98 3.13 -3.66 1.67
C GLY A 98 1.94 -2.91 2.25
N PHE A 99 2.13 -2.08 3.29
CA PHE A 99 1.10 -1.23 3.88
C PHE A 99 1.53 0.24 3.85
N GLN A 100 2.42 0.64 4.76
CA GLN A 100 2.95 2.00 4.85
C GLN A 100 4.29 2.18 4.12
N ALA A 101 4.92 1.10 3.66
CA ALA A 101 6.16 1.18 2.89
C ALA A 101 6.12 0.27 1.65
N PRO A 102 6.88 0.58 0.58
CA PRO A 102 7.08 -0.36 -0.52
C PRO A 102 7.69 -1.68 -0.04
N ILE A 103 7.36 -2.77 -0.73
CA ILE A 103 8.00 -4.06 -0.48
C ILE A 103 9.43 -4.00 -1.03
N ALA A 104 10.41 -4.11 -0.13
CA ALA A 104 11.81 -4.18 -0.50
C ALA A 104 12.13 -5.53 -1.18
N ALA A 105 13.08 -5.56 -2.10
CA ALA A 105 13.58 -6.83 -2.61
C ALA A 105 14.39 -7.52 -1.50
N ASP A 106 14.09 -8.79 -1.23
CA ASP A 106 14.89 -9.60 -0.28
C ASP A 106 16.21 -10.03 -0.92
N THR A 107 16.12 -10.55 -2.14
CA THR A 107 17.28 -10.76 -3.02
C THR A 107 17.61 -9.45 -3.75
N PRO A 108 18.88 -9.02 -3.78
CA PRO A 108 19.28 -7.84 -4.55
C PRO A 108 18.86 -7.95 -6.02
N VAL A 109 18.39 -6.83 -6.58
CA VAL A 109 18.08 -6.75 -8.01
C VAL A 109 19.35 -7.05 -8.82
N ALA A 110 19.21 -7.86 -9.86
CA ALA A 110 20.33 -8.21 -10.72
C ALA A 110 20.98 -6.94 -11.33
N PRO A 111 22.32 -6.81 -11.30
CA PRO A 111 22.99 -5.62 -11.83
C PRO A 111 22.92 -5.55 -13.35
N VAL A 112 22.75 -6.69 -14.02
CA VAL A 112 22.58 -6.78 -15.46
C VAL A 112 21.12 -6.57 -15.80
N GLN A 113 20.82 -5.46 -16.48
CA GLN A 113 19.48 -5.17 -16.96
C GLN A 113 19.25 -5.83 -18.33
N VAL A 114 18.04 -6.36 -18.52
CA VAL A 114 17.60 -6.86 -19.81
C VAL A 114 17.01 -5.70 -20.62
N PRO A 115 17.50 -5.42 -21.85
CA PRO A 115 16.93 -4.38 -22.67
C PRO A 115 15.51 -4.74 -23.12
N VAL A 116 14.63 -3.74 -23.16
CA VAL A 116 13.29 -3.88 -23.75
C VAL A 116 13.37 -3.53 -25.23
N GLU A 117 13.53 -4.54 -26.08
CA GLU A 117 13.60 -4.35 -27.54
C GLU A 117 12.23 -4.08 -28.16
N ASP A 118 11.20 -4.77 -27.64
CA ASP A 118 9.81 -4.67 -28.09
C ASP A 118 8.91 -4.55 -26.86
N PRO A 119 8.36 -3.34 -26.58
CA PRO A 119 7.48 -3.11 -25.45
C PRO A 119 6.20 -3.94 -25.46
N GLU A 120 5.65 -4.27 -26.64
CA GLU A 120 4.42 -5.07 -26.75
C GLU A 120 4.71 -6.52 -26.36
N ARG A 121 5.82 -7.08 -26.85
CA ARG A 121 6.25 -8.43 -26.46
C ARG A 121 6.62 -8.50 -24.98
N MET A 122 7.34 -7.51 -24.45
CA MET A 122 7.66 -7.46 -23.02
C MET A 122 6.39 -7.36 -22.17
N ALA A 123 5.40 -6.57 -22.59
CA ALA A 123 4.11 -6.48 -21.91
C ALA A 123 3.36 -7.81 -21.88
N VAL A 124 3.38 -8.58 -22.97
CA VAL A 124 2.79 -9.93 -23.02
C VAL A 124 3.47 -10.87 -22.02
N GLU A 125 4.80 -10.83 -21.95
CA GLU A 125 5.59 -11.65 -21.04
C GLU A 125 5.29 -11.29 -19.57
N VAL A 126 5.36 -10.01 -19.20
CA VAL A 126 5.05 -9.54 -17.84
C VAL A 126 3.63 -9.94 -17.41
N LYS A 127 2.63 -9.76 -18.29
CA LYS A 127 1.24 -10.14 -18.01
C LYS A 127 1.05 -11.66 -17.89
N ARG A 128 1.84 -12.46 -18.60
CA ARG A 128 1.85 -13.92 -18.45
C ARG A 128 2.44 -14.32 -17.09
N ILE A 129 3.56 -13.71 -16.69
CA ILE A 129 4.22 -13.96 -15.41
C ILE A 129 3.30 -13.54 -14.24
N ALA A 130 2.66 -12.38 -14.33
CA ALA A 130 1.72 -11.92 -13.30
C ALA A 130 0.56 -12.90 -13.07
N ARG A 131 -0.04 -13.42 -14.14
CA ARG A 131 -1.09 -14.45 -14.06
C ARG A 131 -0.57 -15.77 -13.50
N PHE A 132 0.65 -16.16 -13.86
CA PHE A 132 1.29 -17.34 -13.29
C PHE A 132 1.45 -17.22 -11.77
N PHE A 133 1.74 -16.02 -11.25
CA PHE A 133 1.78 -15.74 -9.82
C PHE A 133 0.40 -15.49 -9.19
N GLY A 134 -0.70 -15.70 -9.92
CA GLY A 134 -2.06 -15.69 -9.38
C GLY A 134 -2.82 -14.37 -9.51
N ALA A 135 -2.32 -13.38 -10.27
CA ALA A 135 -3.08 -12.16 -10.53
C ALA A 135 -4.24 -12.43 -11.50
N ASP A 136 -5.48 -12.12 -11.09
CA ASP A 136 -6.66 -12.20 -11.97
C ASP A 136 -6.62 -11.14 -13.09
N LEU A 137 -6.08 -9.96 -12.79
CA LEU A 137 -5.92 -8.84 -13.71
C LEU A 137 -4.50 -8.28 -13.65
N CYS A 138 -3.94 -7.93 -14.82
CA CYS A 138 -2.65 -7.26 -14.94
C CYS A 138 -2.69 -6.19 -16.03
N GLY A 139 -2.67 -4.93 -15.61
CA GLY A 139 -2.54 -3.75 -16.46
C GLY A 139 -1.12 -3.18 -16.42
N ILE A 140 -0.74 -2.46 -17.48
CA ILE A 140 0.51 -1.70 -17.54
C ILE A 140 0.13 -0.30 -18.00
N THR A 141 0.66 0.72 -17.32
CA THR A 141 0.43 2.14 -17.63
C THR A 141 1.74 2.91 -17.51
N GLY A 142 1.77 4.12 -18.07
CA GLY A 142 2.87 5.06 -17.86
C GLY A 142 3.05 5.37 -16.37
N PHE A 143 4.30 5.61 -15.96
CA PHE A 143 4.59 6.04 -14.61
C PHE A 143 4.14 7.49 -14.43
N ASP A 144 3.27 7.72 -13.46
CA ASP A 144 2.72 9.04 -13.15
C ASP A 144 3.08 9.46 -11.72
N PRO A 145 3.98 10.43 -11.55
CA PRO A 145 4.48 10.84 -10.24
C PRO A 145 3.41 11.53 -9.37
N ARG A 146 2.29 11.97 -9.94
CA ARG A 146 1.19 12.63 -9.21
C ARG A 146 0.54 11.70 -8.19
N TRP A 147 0.53 10.41 -8.45
CA TRP A 147 -0.09 9.40 -7.59
C TRP A 147 0.89 8.76 -6.60
N ILE A 148 2.15 9.18 -6.61
CA ILE A 148 3.14 8.74 -5.64
C ILE A 148 3.06 9.65 -4.43
N TYR A 149 2.98 9.07 -3.23
CA TYR A 149 2.95 9.85 -1.98
C TYR A 149 4.09 10.89 -1.93
N ALA A 150 3.77 12.10 -1.48
CA ALA A 150 4.73 13.18 -1.30
C ALA A 150 5.79 12.83 -0.26
N THR A 151 5.36 12.19 0.83
CA THR A 151 6.19 11.65 1.91
C THR A 151 5.65 10.28 2.33
N GLN A 152 6.55 9.39 2.75
CA GLN A 152 6.19 8.14 3.40
C GLN A 152 6.22 8.33 4.92
N VAL A 153 5.35 7.62 5.63
CA VAL A 153 5.28 7.72 7.09
C VAL A 153 6.29 6.79 7.76
N ASP A 154 6.97 7.30 8.80
CA ASP A 154 7.70 6.47 9.75
C ASP A 154 6.75 5.97 10.84
N THR A 155 6.52 4.66 10.93
CA THR A 155 5.54 4.11 11.87
C THR A 155 5.99 4.12 13.35
N ARG A 156 7.22 4.58 13.65
CA ARG A 156 7.71 4.72 15.03
C ARG A 156 7.17 5.97 15.70
N ASP A 157 7.06 7.06 14.96
CA ASP A 157 6.64 8.37 15.46
C ASP A 157 5.54 9.05 14.61
N PHE A 158 5.13 8.40 13.53
CA PHE A 158 4.15 8.90 12.55
C PHE A 158 4.55 10.22 11.90
N SER A 159 5.86 10.44 11.69
CA SER A 159 6.42 11.59 10.98
C SER A 159 6.11 11.60 9.49
#